data_AF-A0A0T6BFK3-F1
#
_entry.id   AF-A0A0T6BFK3-F1
#
_cell.length_a   1.000
_cell.length_b   1.000
_cell.length_c   1.000
_cell.angle_alpha   90.00
_cell.angle_beta   90.00
_cell.angle_gamma   90.00
#
_symmetry.space_group_name_H-M   'P 1'
#
loop_
_entity.id
_entity.type
_entity.pdbx_description
1 polymer ?
#
loop_
_entity_poly.entity_id
_entity_poly.type
_entity_poly.pdbx_seq_one_letter_code
_entity_poly.pdbx_strand_id
1 'polypeptide(L)'
;MVKDINGTKIASANRPAWNTTREERVASWSFVIFDKNKNKIMEKNEWKLFKETVSSVKSLRKCGKKLPRYCDKNKDKEITLTEWLECLSKRDHFTEILKED
;
A
#
# COMPACT_ATOMS: atom_id res chain seq x y z
N MET A 1 -15.97 6.83 -28.39
CA MET A 1 -17.25 7.19 -27.76
C MET A 1 -17.20 6.72 -26.32
N VAL A 2 -16.83 7.61 -25.40
CA VAL A 2 -16.84 7.35 -23.96
C VAL A 2 -18.29 7.51 -23.51
N LYS A 3 -18.86 6.49 -22.87
CA LYS A 3 -20.20 6.55 -22.28
C LYS A 3 -20.03 6.64 -20.78
N ASP A 4 -20.52 7.73 -20.22
CA ASP A 4 -20.57 8.02 -18.80
C ASP A 4 -21.40 6.97 -18.07
N ILE A 5 -20.92 6.55 -16.88
CA ILE A 5 -21.70 5.71 -15.98
C ILE A 5 -21.75 6.37 -14.61
N ASN A 6 -22.99 6.68 -14.23
CA ASN A 6 -23.50 7.25 -13.00
C ASN A 6 -22.73 6.91 -11.72
N GLY A 7 -22.54 7.95 -10.91
CA GLY A 7 -22.06 7.87 -9.54
C GLY A 7 -22.90 6.92 -8.68
N THR A 8 -22.32 5.79 -8.33
CA THR A 8 -22.79 4.93 -7.24
C THR A 8 -21.56 4.36 -6.55
N LYS A 9 -21.33 4.75 -5.29
CA LYS A 9 -20.34 4.11 -4.43
C LYS A 9 -20.83 2.71 -4.10
N ILE A 10 -20.28 1.70 -4.75
CA ILE A 10 -20.51 0.29 -4.41
C ILE A 10 -19.31 -0.18 -3.59
N ALA A 11 -19.58 -0.56 -2.34
CA ALA A 11 -18.64 -1.24 -1.47
C ALA A 11 -18.08 -2.47 -2.19
N SER A 12 -16.75 -2.52 -2.31
CA SER A 12 -15.99 -3.50 -3.07
C SER A 12 -16.12 -4.90 -2.47
N ALA A 13 -17.11 -5.67 -2.95
CA ALA A 13 -17.24 -7.09 -2.63
C ALA A 13 -16.95 -8.03 -3.83
N ASN A 14 -16.55 -7.51 -5.00
CA ASN A 14 -16.21 -8.34 -6.16
C ASN A 14 -15.23 -7.63 -7.11
N ARG A 15 -13.95 -7.48 -6.71
CA ARG A 15 -12.88 -7.24 -7.69
C ARG A 15 -12.36 -8.60 -8.17
N PRO A 16 -12.46 -8.92 -9.47
CA PRO A 16 -11.70 -10.02 -10.04
C PRO A 16 -10.22 -9.75 -9.79
N ALA A 17 -9.46 -10.77 -9.39
CA ALA A 17 -8.03 -10.68 -9.02
C ALA A 17 -7.11 -10.09 -10.12
N TRP A 18 -7.65 -9.78 -11.31
CA TRP A 18 -6.95 -9.23 -12.46
C TRP A 18 -7.15 -7.71 -12.68
N ASN A 19 -8.06 -7.03 -11.96
CA ASN A 19 -8.34 -5.58 -12.08
C ASN A 19 -7.77 -4.73 -10.94
N THR A 20 -6.61 -5.13 -10.45
CA THR A 20 -5.82 -4.46 -9.39
C THR A 20 -4.92 -3.40 -10.04
N THR A 21 -4.84 -2.19 -9.46
CA THR A 21 -4.02 -1.09 -10.02
C THR A 21 -2.54 -1.46 -10.09
N ARG A 22 -1.72 -0.79 -10.93
CA ARG A 22 -0.28 -1.08 -11.01
C ARG A 22 0.38 -0.92 -9.64
N GLU A 23 0.00 0.12 -8.92
CA GLU A 23 0.49 0.46 -7.59
C GLU A 23 0.17 -0.66 -6.59
N GLU A 24 -1.07 -1.13 -6.62
CA GLU A 24 -1.55 -2.22 -5.76
C GLU A 24 -0.87 -3.55 -6.11
N ARG A 25 -0.61 -3.85 -7.39
CA ARG A 25 0.18 -5.03 -7.81
C ARG A 25 1.62 -4.96 -7.29
N VAL A 26 2.27 -3.79 -7.41
CA VAL A 26 3.64 -3.57 -6.89
C VAL A 26 3.66 -3.68 -5.37
N ALA A 27 2.66 -3.13 -4.68
CA ALA A 27 2.52 -3.24 -3.24
C ALA A 27 2.34 -4.70 -2.81
N SER A 28 1.46 -5.47 -3.46
CA SER A 28 1.30 -6.90 -3.19
C SER A 28 2.58 -7.70 -3.45
N TRP A 29 3.26 -7.46 -4.58
CA TRP A 29 4.51 -8.15 -4.91
C TRP A 29 5.62 -7.83 -3.90
N SER A 30 5.73 -6.55 -3.50
CA SER A 30 6.70 -6.14 -2.49
C SER A 30 6.45 -6.80 -1.13
N PHE A 31 5.19 -6.99 -0.72
CA PHE A 31 4.86 -7.70 0.51
C PHE A 31 5.39 -9.13 0.49
N VAL A 32 5.15 -9.87 -0.59
CA VAL A 32 5.62 -11.26 -0.77
C VAL A 32 7.14 -11.36 -0.75
N ILE A 33 7.87 -10.33 -1.18
CA ILE A 33 9.34 -10.32 -1.13
C ILE A 33 9.86 -10.23 0.32
N PHE A 34 9.18 -9.45 1.15
CA PHE A 34 9.62 -9.16 2.52
C PHE A 34 9.08 -10.16 3.55
N ASP A 35 7.90 -10.75 3.33
CA ASP A 35 7.37 -11.89 4.08
C ASP A 35 8.17 -13.17 3.72
N LYS A 36 9.33 -13.34 4.35
CA LYS A 36 10.27 -14.44 4.10
C LYS A 36 9.77 -15.75 4.69
N ASN A 37 9.15 -15.67 5.86
CA ASN A 37 8.63 -16.85 6.55
C ASN A 37 7.27 -17.32 5.99
N LYS A 38 6.63 -16.51 5.12
CA LYS A 38 5.35 -16.79 4.44
C LYS A 38 4.17 -16.93 5.41
N ASN A 39 4.24 -16.28 6.56
CA ASN A 39 3.17 -16.28 7.56
C ASN A 39 2.06 -15.26 7.23
N LYS A 40 2.18 -14.53 6.11
CA LYS A 40 1.27 -13.46 5.63
C LYS A 40 1.28 -12.21 6.52
N ILE A 41 2.33 -12.04 7.31
CA ILE A 41 2.53 -10.94 8.25
C ILE A 41 3.98 -10.50 8.16
N MET A 42 4.22 -9.21 7.87
CA MET A 42 5.59 -8.71 7.85
C MET A 42 6.03 -8.30 9.27
N GLU A 43 6.83 -9.16 9.91
CA GLU A 43 7.26 -9.02 11.30
C GLU A 43 8.43 -8.03 11.45
N LYS A 44 8.67 -7.58 12.69
CA LYS A 44 9.77 -6.65 13.02
C LYS A 44 11.16 -7.08 12.51
N ASN A 45 11.44 -8.38 12.43
CA ASN A 45 12.70 -8.90 11.90
C ASN A 45 12.81 -8.68 10.38
N GLU A 46 11.70 -8.79 9.67
CA GLU A 46 11.60 -8.59 8.22
C GLU A 46 11.58 -7.11 7.85
N TRP A 47 11.14 -6.23 8.77
CA TRP A 47 11.27 -4.78 8.60
C TRP A 47 12.71 -4.35 8.37
N LYS A 48 13.69 -5.09 8.90
CA LYS A 48 15.12 -4.77 8.72
C LYS A 48 15.48 -4.82 7.23
N LEU A 49 15.14 -5.91 6.54
CA LEU A 49 15.41 -6.10 5.12
C LEU A 49 14.72 -5.02 4.27
N PHE A 50 13.45 -4.72 4.60
CA PHE A 50 12.73 -3.62 3.94
C PHE A 50 13.46 -2.28 4.11
N LYS A 51 13.83 -1.92 5.35
CA LYS A 51 14.51 -0.65 5.64
C LYS A 51 15.85 -0.53 4.93
N GLU A 52 16.61 -1.60 4.84
CA GLU A 52 17.89 -1.64 4.11
C GLU A 52 17.66 -1.41 2.62
N THR A 53 16.71 -2.14 2.04
CA THR A 53 16.33 -2.03 0.62
C THR A 53 15.89 -0.60 0.27
N VAL A 54 14.95 -0.03 1.03
CA VAL A 54 14.42 1.31 0.74
C VAL A 54 15.43 2.42 1.05
N SER A 55 16.36 2.20 1.99
CA SER A 55 17.40 3.17 2.34
C SER A 55 18.50 3.26 1.30
N SER A 56 18.63 2.26 0.41
CA SER A 56 19.54 2.33 -0.75
C SER A 56 19.12 3.44 -1.72
N VAL A 57 17.83 3.78 -1.77
CA VAL A 57 17.28 4.88 -2.55
C VAL A 57 17.40 6.18 -1.75
N LYS A 58 18.36 7.03 -2.13
CA LYS A 58 18.73 8.25 -1.38
C LYS A 58 17.54 9.17 -1.06
N SER A 59 16.61 9.35 -2.00
CA SER A 59 15.40 10.17 -1.82
C SER A 59 14.42 9.59 -0.81
N LEU A 60 14.37 8.26 -0.67
CA LEU A 60 13.44 7.57 0.21
C LEU A 60 14.03 7.26 1.59
N ARG A 61 15.34 7.46 1.81
CA ARG A 61 16.05 7.07 3.04
C ARG A 61 15.39 7.56 4.33
N LYS A 62 14.86 8.79 4.36
CA LYS A 62 14.23 9.36 5.58
C LYS A 62 12.83 8.78 5.82
N CYS A 63 11.97 8.84 4.80
CA CYS A 63 10.57 8.40 4.90
C CYS A 63 10.45 6.88 4.94
N GLY A 64 11.20 6.19 4.09
CA GLY A 64 11.21 4.74 3.99
C GLY A 64 11.62 4.05 5.29
N LYS A 65 12.56 4.61 6.06
CA LYS A 65 12.90 4.07 7.40
C LYS A 65 11.73 4.09 8.39
N LYS A 66 10.82 5.05 8.24
CA LYS A 66 9.65 5.23 9.10
C LYS A 66 8.43 4.47 8.60
N LEU A 67 8.44 4.04 7.33
CA LEU A 67 7.28 3.48 6.66
C LEU A 67 6.67 2.26 7.38
N PRO A 68 7.44 1.26 7.88
CA PRO A 68 6.82 0.12 8.57
C PRO A 68 6.00 0.55 9.79
N ARG A 69 6.56 1.46 10.60
CA ARG A 69 5.84 2.02 11.76
C ARG A 69 4.64 2.89 11.39
N TYR A 70 4.64 3.45 10.18
CA TYR A 70 3.52 4.23 9.69
C TYR A 70 2.39 3.33 9.17
N CYS A 71 2.74 2.18 8.59
CA CYS A 71 1.78 1.20 8.09
C CYS A 71 1.19 0.32 9.20
N ASP A 72 1.93 0.05 10.27
CA ASP A 72 1.47 -0.61 11.50
C ASP A 72 0.48 0.31 12.26
N LYS A 73 -0.81 0.22 11.93
CA LYS A 73 -1.85 1.14 12.41
C LYS A 73 -2.29 0.79 13.83
N ASN A 74 -2.41 -0.50 14.12
CA ASN A 74 -2.84 -1.00 15.42
C ASN A 74 -1.68 -1.09 16.45
N LYS A 75 -0.42 -0.86 16.01
CA LYS A 75 0.80 -0.79 16.83
C LYS A 75 1.19 -2.13 17.47
N ASP A 76 0.85 -3.24 16.83
CA ASP A 76 1.22 -4.59 17.29
C ASP A 76 2.63 -5.01 16.86
N LYS A 77 3.32 -4.20 16.03
CA LYS A 77 4.65 -4.46 15.43
C LYS A 77 4.63 -5.54 14.36
N GLU A 78 3.46 -5.81 13.83
CA GLU A 78 3.19 -6.65 12.69
C GLU A 78 2.57 -5.77 11.59
N ILE A 79 2.72 -6.19 10.33
CA ILE A 79 2.07 -5.49 9.21
C ILE A 79 1.40 -6.54 8.37
N THR A 80 0.07 -6.52 8.38
CA THR A 80 -0.74 -7.38 7.53
C THR A 80 -0.72 -6.89 6.07
N LEU A 81 -1.06 -7.77 5.12
CA LEU A 81 -1.21 -7.36 3.72
C LEU A 81 -2.21 -6.20 3.57
N THR A 82 -3.31 -6.22 4.33
CA THR A 82 -4.33 -5.16 4.32
C THR A 82 -3.74 -3.82 4.76
N GLU A 83 -3.05 -3.78 5.90
CA GLU A 83 -2.40 -2.57 6.39
C GLU A 83 -1.37 -2.03 5.38
N TRP A 84 -0.59 -2.93 4.78
CA TRP A 84 0.39 -2.58 3.76
C TRP A 84 -0.25 -1.95 2.53
N LEU A 85 -1.29 -2.58 1.98
CA LEU A 85 -2.00 -2.08 0.80
C LEU A 85 -2.68 -0.74 1.11
N GLU A 86 -3.38 -0.61 2.23
CA GLU A 86 -4.01 0.65 2.63
C GLU A 86 -3.00 1.77 2.87
N CYS A 87 -1.84 1.43 3.43
CA CYS A 87 -0.77 2.38 3.71
C CYS A 87 -0.20 2.99 2.41
N LEU A 88 0.01 2.16 1.38
CA LEU A 88 0.59 2.57 0.10
C LEU A 88 -0.45 3.05 -0.93
N SER A 89 -1.72 2.68 -0.77
CA SER A 89 -2.80 3.06 -1.68
C SER A 89 -3.40 4.44 -1.38
N LYS A 90 -2.79 5.21 -0.47
CA LYS A 90 -3.18 6.61 -0.24
C LYS A 90 -2.88 7.43 -1.49
N ARG A 91 -3.85 7.44 -2.42
CA ARG A 91 -4.04 8.56 -3.32
C ARG A 91 -4.31 9.77 -2.42
N ASP A 92 -3.45 10.77 -2.48
CA ASP A 92 -3.84 12.10 -2.02
C ASP A 92 -5.17 12.41 -2.70
N HIS A 93 -6.21 12.62 -1.90
CA HIS A 93 -7.55 13.04 -2.35
C HIS A 93 -7.52 14.49 -2.89
N PHE A 94 -6.45 14.89 -3.59
CA PHE A 94 -6.28 16.25 -4.10
C PHE A 94 -7.15 16.53 -5.34
N THR A 95 -7.84 15.52 -5.89
CA THR A 95 -8.69 15.65 -7.07
C THR A 95 -10.16 15.98 -6.78
N GLU A 96 -10.56 16.14 -5.51
CA GLU A 96 -11.93 16.58 -5.15
C GLU A 96 -12.01 18.09 -4.81
N ILE A 97 -10.89 18.82 -4.73
CA ILE A 97 -10.87 20.25 -4.36
C ILE A 97 -10.84 21.21 -5.57
N LEU A 98 -10.59 20.74 -6.79
CA LEU A 98 -10.53 21.59 -8.00
C LEU A 98 -11.71 21.37 -8.97
N LYS A 99 -12.92 21.09 -8.44
CA LYS A 99 -14.18 21.03 -9.23
C LYS A 99 -15.22 22.06 -8.81
N GLU A 100 -14.83 23.06 -8.03
CA GLU A 100 -15.61 24.29 -7.84
C GLU A 100 -14.80 25.45 -8.40
N ASP A 101 -14.97 25.67 -9.71
CA ASP A 101 -14.93 26.97 -10.41
C ASP A 101 -15.59 26.77 -11.80
#